data_AF-A0A553JW55-F1
#
_entry.id   AF-A0A553JW55-F1
#
_cell.length_a   1.000
_cell.length_b   1.000
_cell.length_c   1.000
_cell.angle_alpha   90.00
_cell.angle_beta   90.00
_cell.angle_gamma   90.00
#
_symmetry.space_group_name_H-M   'P 1'
#
loop_
_entity.id
_entity.type
_entity.pdbx_description
1 polymer ?
#
loop_
_entity_poly.entity_id
_entity_poly.type
_entity_poly.pdbx_seq_one_letter_code
_entity_poly.pdbx_strand_id
1 'polypeptide(L)'
;MPDFSGSAANSLEAIAEAGTTATISVMGYTASQLFVAIGLLGVANLVRARVPVLAGIGSALALLGAFGHTVYGGVNLTMLAMSQDMGAVDVHAAVLERTEQSAIPFLACGLLGTVIGFILLGAAVWRSGMLPRWVGPTMIAWVLVEFIGSGLSPWATYASLVLFVAVFTALALGVARSSIGHWQSAAEAGQEF
;
A
#
# COMPACT_ATOMS: atom_id res chain seq x y z
N MET A 1 3.78 15.75 5.06
CA MET A 1 4.05 14.71 6.07
C MET A 1 5.15 15.23 6.97
N PRO A 2 5.14 14.95 8.28
CA PRO A 2 6.23 15.31 9.20
C PRO A 2 7.57 14.74 8.71
N ASP A 3 8.68 15.37 9.11
CA ASP A 3 10.03 14.85 8.84
C ASP A 3 10.39 13.78 9.87
N PHE A 4 10.78 12.60 9.39
CA PHE A 4 11.12 11.42 10.20
C PHE A 4 12.60 11.04 10.09
N SER A 5 13.45 11.92 9.54
CA SER A 5 14.89 11.67 9.39
C SER A 5 15.69 11.72 10.71
N GLY A 6 15.03 12.08 11.81
CA GLY A 6 15.63 12.25 13.13
C GLY A 6 15.38 11.10 14.12
N SER A 7 15.51 11.40 15.41
CA SER A 7 15.19 10.45 16.48
C SER A 7 13.67 10.21 16.61
N ALA A 8 13.29 9.23 17.42
CA ALA A 8 11.89 9.02 17.79
C ALA A 8 11.29 10.28 18.48
N ALA A 9 12.08 11.01 19.27
CA ALA A 9 11.65 12.27 19.88
C ALA A 9 11.39 13.35 18.81
N ASN A 10 12.30 13.53 17.85
CA ASN A 10 12.13 14.48 16.74
C ASN A 10 10.86 14.17 15.93
N SER A 11 10.56 12.88 15.75
CA SER A 11 9.35 12.43 15.05
C SER A 11 8.08 12.80 15.82
N LEU A 12 8.08 12.66 17.15
CA LEU A 12 6.95 13.07 18.00
C LEU A 12 6.75 14.59 18.01
N GLU A 13 7.83 15.36 18.08
CA GLU A 13 7.81 16.83 17.96
C GLU A 13 7.21 17.26 16.61
N ALA A 14 7.68 16.67 15.50
CA ALA A 14 7.20 17.00 14.17
C ALA A 14 5.70 16.64 13.98
N ILE A 15 5.22 15.57 14.61
CA ILE A 15 3.79 15.22 14.64
C ILE A 15 3.00 16.26 15.45
N ALA A 16 3.49 16.65 16.63
CA ALA A 16 2.84 17.64 17.49
C ALA A 16 2.70 18.99 16.77
N GLU A 17 3.76 19.45 16.09
CA GLU A 17 3.78 20.68 15.30
C GLU A 17 2.81 20.63 14.11
N ALA A 18 2.66 19.47 13.46
CA ALA A 18 1.78 19.30 12.31
C ALA A 18 0.27 19.29 12.67
N GLY A 19 -0.08 19.07 13.95
CA GLY A 19 -1.43 19.15 14.47
C GLY A 19 -2.46 18.32 13.68
N THR A 20 -3.54 18.96 13.22
CA THR A 20 -4.62 18.28 12.47
C THR A 20 -4.13 17.59 11.21
N THR A 21 -3.09 18.13 10.56
CA THR A 21 -2.50 17.51 9.35
C THR A 21 -1.96 16.13 9.65
N ALA A 22 -1.31 15.93 10.80
CA ALA A 22 -0.83 14.62 11.23
C ALA A 22 -2.01 13.66 11.45
N THR A 23 -3.08 14.12 12.09
CA THR A 23 -4.29 13.30 12.31
C THR A 23 -4.89 12.82 10.98
N ILE A 24 -5.09 13.74 10.02
CA ILE A 24 -5.62 13.39 8.69
C ILE A 24 -4.68 12.42 7.98
N SER A 25 -3.38 12.66 8.03
CA SER A 25 -2.38 11.81 7.39
C SER A 25 -2.40 10.39 7.96
N VAL A 26 -2.39 10.23 9.28
CA VAL A 26 -2.37 8.92 9.94
C VAL A 26 -3.67 8.15 9.71
N MET A 27 -4.82 8.84 9.83
CA MET A 27 -6.13 8.22 9.59
C MET A 27 -6.29 7.83 8.12
N GLY A 28 -5.92 8.71 7.19
CA GLY A 28 -5.97 8.43 5.75
C GLY A 28 -5.05 7.27 5.36
N TYR A 29 -3.81 7.27 5.86
CA TYR A 29 -2.87 6.18 5.65
C TYR A 29 -3.43 4.85 6.16
N THR A 30 -3.88 4.80 7.42
CA THR A 30 -4.39 3.57 8.03
C THR A 30 -5.64 3.06 7.33
N ALA A 31 -6.61 3.93 7.06
CA ALA A 31 -7.85 3.57 6.39
C ALA A 31 -7.62 3.11 4.94
N SER A 32 -6.69 3.75 4.22
CA SER A 32 -6.40 3.39 2.83
C SER A 32 -5.93 1.95 2.66
N GLN A 33 -5.26 1.35 3.65
CA GLN A 33 -4.78 -0.03 3.55
C GLN A 33 -5.91 -1.04 3.36
N LEU A 34 -7.07 -0.81 4.00
CA LEU A 34 -8.25 -1.65 3.81
C LEU A 34 -8.78 -1.55 2.38
N PHE A 35 -8.89 -0.35 1.84
CA PHE A 35 -9.37 -0.13 0.48
C PHE A 35 -8.40 -0.68 -0.56
N VAL A 36 -7.09 -0.55 -0.33
CA VAL A 36 -6.05 -1.18 -1.15
C VAL A 36 -6.22 -2.70 -1.13
N ALA A 37 -6.35 -3.33 0.05
CA ALA A 37 -6.52 -4.77 0.15
C ALA A 37 -7.75 -5.28 -0.65
N ILE A 38 -8.90 -4.63 -0.48
CA ILE A 38 -10.13 -4.97 -1.20
C ILE A 38 -9.97 -4.74 -2.71
N GLY A 39 -9.41 -3.60 -3.11
CA GLY A 39 -9.22 -3.24 -4.52
C GLY A 39 -8.30 -4.23 -5.25
N LEU A 40 -7.21 -4.66 -4.59
CA LEU A 40 -6.27 -5.61 -5.17
C LEU A 40 -6.87 -7.00 -5.33
N LEU A 41 -7.75 -7.44 -4.42
CA LEU A 41 -8.54 -8.66 -4.60
C LEU A 41 -9.46 -8.58 -5.82
N GLY A 42 -10.11 -7.43 -6.02
CA GLY A 42 -10.92 -7.18 -7.21
C GLY A 42 -10.11 -7.27 -8.51
N VAL A 43 -8.93 -6.65 -8.53
CA VAL A 43 -8.00 -6.72 -9.69
C VAL A 43 -7.52 -8.14 -9.92
N ALA A 44 -7.14 -8.86 -8.86
CA ALA A 44 -6.69 -10.24 -8.94
C ALA A 44 -7.78 -11.14 -9.52
N ASN A 45 -9.01 -10.98 -9.04
CA ASN A 45 -10.17 -11.71 -9.55
C ASN A 45 -10.41 -11.41 -11.03
N LEU A 46 -10.31 -10.14 -11.43
CA LEU A 46 -10.47 -9.74 -12.84
C LEU A 46 -9.47 -10.46 -13.75
N VAL A 47 -8.19 -10.54 -13.35
CA VAL A 47 -7.14 -11.10 -14.22
C VAL A 47 -6.93 -12.62 -14.07
N ARG A 48 -7.54 -13.26 -13.06
CA ARG A 48 -7.28 -14.68 -12.71
C ARG A 48 -7.60 -15.66 -13.84
N ALA A 49 -8.58 -15.34 -14.70
CA ALA A 49 -9.01 -16.22 -15.77
C ALA A 49 -7.90 -16.49 -16.82
N ARG A 50 -6.97 -15.55 -16.97
CA ARG A 50 -5.88 -15.64 -17.96
C ARG A 50 -4.51 -15.93 -17.34
N VAL A 51 -4.28 -15.48 -16.11
CA VAL A 51 -2.99 -15.57 -15.44
C VAL A 51 -3.14 -15.99 -13.96
N PRO A 52 -3.77 -17.14 -13.67
CA PRO A 52 -4.24 -17.50 -12.34
C PRO A 52 -3.11 -17.54 -11.29
N VAL A 53 -1.95 -18.09 -11.66
CA VAL A 53 -0.81 -18.23 -10.73
C VAL A 53 -0.23 -16.87 -10.35
N LEU A 54 0.04 -16.01 -11.33
CA LEU A 54 0.58 -14.67 -11.07
C LEU A 54 -0.43 -13.79 -10.32
N ALA A 55 -1.72 -13.89 -10.69
CA ALA A 55 -2.80 -13.18 -10.00
C ALA A 55 -2.88 -13.61 -8.53
N GLY A 56 -2.86 -14.92 -8.26
CA GLY A 56 -2.92 -15.47 -6.91
C GLY A 56 -1.71 -15.08 -6.05
N ILE A 57 -0.50 -15.36 -6.52
CA ILE A 57 0.73 -15.07 -5.75
C ILE A 57 0.92 -13.57 -5.57
N GLY A 58 0.76 -12.79 -6.64
CA GLY A 58 0.94 -11.34 -6.60
C GLY A 58 -0.04 -10.66 -5.65
N SER A 59 -1.32 -11.04 -5.69
CA SER A 59 -2.32 -10.49 -4.78
C SER A 59 -2.15 -10.96 -3.34
N ALA A 60 -1.80 -12.22 -3.09
CA ALA A 60 -1.52 -12.72 -1.74
C ALA A 60 -0.36 -11.95 -1.09
N LEU A 61 0.72 -11.71 -1.84
CA LEU A 61 1.85 -10.93 -1.36
C LEU A 61 1.49 -9.45 -1.17
N ALA A 62 0.74 -8.86 -2.09
CA ALA A 62 0.32 -7.47 -1.95
C ALA A 62 -0.64 -7.27 -0.77
N LEU A 63 -1.50 -8.25 -0.45
CA LEU A 63 -2.32 -8.28 0.76
C LEU A 63 -1.47 -8.38 2.02
N LEU A 64 -0.43 -9.22 2.02
CA LEU A 64 0.55 -9.27 3.10
C LEU A 64 1.24 -7.91 3.28
N GLY A 65 1.53 -7.22 2.17
CA GLY A 65 2.02 -5.85 2.14
C GLY A 65 1.07 -4.87 2.84
N ALA A 66 -0.21 -4.87 2.45
CA ALA A 66 -1.25 -4.03 3.03
C ALA A 66 -1.45 -4.32 4.54
N PHE A 67 -1.36 -5.59 4.95
CA PHE A 67 -1.38 -5.97 6.36
C PHE A 67 -0.21 -5.35 7.13
N GLY A 68 1.02 -5.48 6.63
CA GLY A 68 2.20 -4.85 7.27
C GLY A 68 2.09 -3.33 7.37
N HIS A 69 1.58 -2.67 6.32
CA HIS A 69 1.30 -1.22 6.34
C HIS A 69 0.19 -0.86 7.33
N THR A 70 -0.81 -1.72 7.53
CA THR A 70 -1.86 -1.52 8.54
C THR A 70 -1.27 -1.57 9.96
N VAL A 71 -0.38 -2.52 10.22
CA VAL A 71 0.37 -2.59 11.50
C VAL A 71 1.17 -1.31 11.71
N TYR A 72 1.88 -0.82 10.70
CA TYR A 72 2.59 0.46 10.77
C TYR A 72 1.65 1.65 10.96
N GLY A 73 0.45 1.62 10.39
CA GLY A 73 -0.62 2.59 10.67
C GLY A 73 -1.00 2.63 12.16
N GLY A 74 -1.05 1.47 12.82
CA GLY A 74 -1.24 1.38 14.27
C GLY A 74 -0.09 2.00 15.09
N VAL A 75 1.16 1.83 14.65
CA VAL A 75 2.32 2.52 15.23
C VAL A 75 2.16 4.04 15.08
N ASN A 76 1.79 4.51 13.89
CA ASN A 76 1.57 5.94 13.64
C ASN A 76 0.42 6.53 14.47
N LEU A 77 -0.66 5.78 14.71
CA LEU A 77 -1.74 6.19 15.64
C LEU A 77 -1.23 6.30 17.09
N THR A 78 -0.33 5.40 17.49
CA THR A 78 0.30 5.44 18.81
C THR A 78 1.22 6.66 18.93
N MET A 79 2.04 6.94 17.92
CA MET A 79 2.88 8.15 17.85
C MET A 79 2.03 9.42 17.90
N LEU A 80 0.89 9.45 17.20
CA LEU A 80 -0.05 10.56 17.25
C LEU A 80 -0.58 10.79 18.67
N ALA A 81 -0.96 9.73 19.39
CA ALA A 81 -1.39 9.85 20.79
C ALA A 81 -0.26 10.34 21.71
N MET A 82 0.95 9.78 21.56
CA MET A 82 2.14 10.17 22.33
C MET A 82 2.55 11.63 22.09
N SER A 83 2.40 12.14 20.86
CA SER A 83 2.71 13.53 20.52
C SER A 83 1.86 14.57 21.28
N GLN A 84 0.76 14.14 21.90
CA GLN A 84 -0.09 15.02 22.71
C GLN A 84 0.44 15.21 24.14
N ASP A 85 1.42 14.41 24.58
CA ASP A 85 2.08 14.52 25.88
C ASP A 85 3.59 14.72 25.72
N MET A 86 3.98 15.93 25.30
CA MET A 86 5.40 16.27 25.13
C MET A 86 6.16 16.38 26.47
N GLY A 87 5.47 16.36 27.61
CA GLY A 87 6.12 16.31 28.93
C GLY A 87 6.80 14.97 29.21
N ALA A 88 6.39 13.91 28.52
CA ALA A 88 6.92 12.55 28.65
C ALA A 88 7.67 12.06 27.38
N VAL A 89 8.15 12.99 26.54
CA VAL A 89 8.72 12.68 25.21
C VAL A 89 9.85 11.64 25.26
N ASP A 90 10.75 11.70 26.24
CA ASP A 90 11.85 10.74 26.38
C ASP A 90 11.34 9.31 26.66
N VAL A 91 10.29 9.19 27.48
CA VAL A 91 9.67 7.90 27.79
C VAL A 91 8.96 7.34 26.56
N HIS A 92 8.23 8.19 25.84
CA HIS A 92 7.55 7.82 24.59
C HIS A 92 8.54 7.39 23.51
N ALA A 93 9.63 8.15 23.31
CA ALA A 93 10.70 7.81 22.38
C ALA A 93 11.31 6.43 22.69
N ALA A 94 11.62 6.16 23.96
CA ALA A 94 12.16 4.86 24.36
C ALA A 94 11.17 3.70 24.13
N VAL A 95 9.85 3.93 24.28
CA VAL A 95 8.82 2.94 23.94
C VAL A 95 8.77 2.69 22.43
N LEU A 96 8.85 3.74 21.62
CA LEU A 96 8.84 3.63 20.16
C LEU A 96 10.04 2.83 19.65
N GLU A 97 11.25 3.11 20.13
CA GLU A 97 12.46 2.37 19.73
C GLU A 97 12.31 0.85 19.98
N ARG A 98 11.75 0.45 21.13
CA ARG A 98 11.48 -0.98 21.42
C ARG A 98 10.36 -1.55 20.56
N THR A 99 9.35 -0.74 20.26
CA THR A 99 8.22 -1.13 19.41
C THR A 99 8.68 -1.37 17.99
N GLU A 100 9.54 -0.51 17.44
CA GLU A 100 10.11 -0.66 16.10
C GLU A 100 10.93 -1.94 15.98
N GLN A 101 11.76 -2.25 16.98
CA GLN A 101 12.50 -3.53 17.02
C GLN A 101 11.57 -4.74 16.99
N SER A 102 10.46 -4.67 17.73
CA SER A 102 9.46 -5.74 17.78
C SER A 102 8.61 -5.81 16.50
N ALA A 103 8.48 -4.70 15.77
CA ALA A 103 7.69 -4.57 14.55
C ALA A 103 8.44 -5.03 13.29
N ILE A 104 9.76 -5.27 13.35
CA ILE A 104 10.61 -5.63 12.20
C ILE A 104 9.97 -6.72 11.30
N PRO A 105 9.44 -7.85 11.83
CA PRO A 105 8.84 -8.87 10.97
C PRO A 105 7.64 -8.34 10.17
N PHE A 106 6.80 -7.51 10.79
CA PHE A 106 5.62 -6.92 10.14
C PHE A 106 6.00 -5.85 9.12
N LEU A 107 7.03 -5.04 9.42
CA LEU A 107 7.57 -4.05 8.50
C LEU A 107 8.23 -4.73 7.30
N ALA A 108 8.97 -5.82 7.52
CA ALA A 108 9.53 -6.64 6.45
C ALA A 108 8.43 -7.26 5.58
N CYS A 109 7.38 -7.81 6.18
CA CYS A 109 6.20 -8.29 5.44
C CYS A 109 5.52 -7.17 4.65
N GLY A 110 5.38 -5.99 5.25
CA GLY A 110 4.83 -4.79 4.62
C GLY A 110 5.63 -4.39 3.37
N LEU A 111 6.94 -4.27 3.51
CA LEU A 111 7.86 -3.87 2.45
C LEU A 111 7.95 -4.94 1.35
N LEU A 112 8.32 -6.17 1.71
CA LEU A 112 8.53 -7.25 0.74
C LEU A 112 7.22 -7.63 0.05
N GLY A 113 6.12 -7.69 0.81
CA GLY A 113 4.80 -7.95 0.26
C GLY A 113 4.37 -6.88 -0.73
N THR A 114 4.61 -5.61 -0.43
CA THR A 114 4.29 -4.51 -1.34
C THR A 114 5.17 -4.55 -2.59
N VAL A 115 6.49 -4.59 -2.43
CA VAL A 115 7.41 -4.57 -3.58
C VAL A 115 7.18 -5.78 -4.49
N ILE A 116 7.26 -6.99 -3.94
CA ILE A 116 7.18 -8.22 -4.74
C ILE A 116 5.74 -8.42 -5.22
N GLY A 117 4.76 -8.19 -4.36
CA GLY A 117 3.34 -8.35 -4.70
C GLY A 117 2.90 -7.42 -5.82
N PHE A 118 3.24 -6.13 -5.76
CA PHE A 118 2.88 -5.19 -6.82
C PHE A 118 3.66 -5.44 -8.11
N ILE A 119 4.92 -5.90 -8.07
CA ILE A 119 5.64 -6.28 -9.29
C ILE A 119 4.96 -7.47 -9.97
N LEU A 120 4.64 -8.52 -9.20
CA LEU A 120 4.00 -9.73 -9.75
C LEU A 120 2.58 -9.45 -10.24
N LEU A 121 1.81 -8.65 -9.50
CA LEU A 121 0.47 -8.25 -9.90
C LEU A 121 0.52 -7.30 -11.12
N GLY A 122 1.51 -6.42 -11.22
CA GLY A 122 1.75 -5.59 -12.40
C GLY A 122 2.08 -6.45 -13.63
N ALA A 123 2.88 -7.49 -13.46
CA ALA A 123 3.15 -8.49 -14.49
C ALA A 123 1.88 -9.29 -14.86
N ALA A 124 1.05 -9.65 -13.89
CA ALA A 124 -0.24 -10.30 -14.13
C ALA A 124 -1.18 -9.41 -14.96
N VAL A 125 -1.32 -8.14 -14.57
CA VAL A 125 -2.08 -7.11 -15.28
C VAL A 125 -1.59 -6.98 -16.71
N TRP A 126 -0.28 -6.85 -16.92
CA TRP A 126 0.34 -6.76 -18.24
C TRP A 126 0.04 -8.01 -19.09
N ARG A 127 0.29 -9.21 -18.55
CA ARG A 127 0.15 -10.47 -19.28
C ARG A 127 -1.30 -10.85 -19.55
N SER A 128 -2.24 -10.43 -18.72
CA SER A 128 -3.67 -10.71 -18.92
C SER A 128 -4.22 -10.03 -20.18
N GLY A 129 -3.70 -8.84 -20.53
CA GLY A 129 -4.26 -8.01 -21.60
C GLY A 129 -5.69 -7.54 -21.35
N MET A 130 -6.18 -7.58 -20.11
CA MET A 130 -7.55 -7.17 -19.74
C MET A 130 -7.67 -5.68 -19.39
N LEU A 131 -6.54 -5.01 -19.20
CA LEU A 131 -6.43 -3.59 -18.88
C LEU A 131 -5.55 -2.89 -19.93
N PRO A 132 -5.53 -1.55 -20.01
CA PRO A 132 -4.63 -0.84 -20.90
C PRO A 132 -3.18 -1.32 -20.70
N ARG A 133 -2.49 -1.62 -21.82
CA ARG A 133 -1.19 -2.33 -21.78
C ARG A 133 -0.10 -1.60 -21.00
N TRP A 134 -0.26 -0.29 -20.79
CA TRP A 134 0.67 0.52 -20.02
C TRP A 134 0.54 0.32 -18.49
N VAL A 135 -0.62 -0.12 -17.99
CA VAL A 135 -0.89 -0.16 -16.53
C VAL A 135 0.09 -1.07 -15.79
N GLY A 136 0.34 -2.28 -16.30
CA GLY A 136 1.27 -3.22 -15.69
C GLY A 136 2.71 -2.70 -15.62
N PRO A 137 3.33 -2.26 -16.73
CA PRO A 137 4.62 -1.58 -16.72
C PRO A 137 4.68 -0.36 -15.80
N THR A 138 3.65 0.51 -15.80
CA THR A 138 3.61 1.70 -14.96
C THR A 138 3.51 1.35 -13.48
N MET A 139 2.81 0.28 -13.11
CA MET A 139 2.75 -0.23 -11.74
C MET A 139 4.12 -0.74 -11.27
N ILE A 140 4.88 -1.43 -12.12
CA ILE A 140 6.27 -1.83 -11.81
C ILE A 140 7.17 -0.60 -11.69
N ALA A 141 7.05 0.36 -12.62
CA ALA A 141 7.82 1.60 -12.58
C ALA A 141 7.52 2.41 -11.30
N TRP A 142 6.26 2.46 -10.87
CA TRP A 142 5.86 3.06 -9.61
C TRP A 142 6.62 2.46 -8.43
N VAL A 143 6.67 1.12 -8.30
CA VAL A 143 7.43 0.44 -7.24
C VAL A 143 8.90 0.85 -7.26
N LEU A 144 9.52 0.88 -8.44
CA LEU A 144 10.93 1.28 -8.55
C LEU A 144 11.15 2.74 -8.14
N VAL A 145 10.28 3.66 -8.58
CA VAL A 145 10.38 5.08 -8.23
C VAL A 145 10.15 5.30 -6.74
N GLU A 146 9.17 4.62 -6.15
CA GLU A 146 8.83 4.72 -4.73
C GLU A 146 9.95 4.20 -3.83
N PHE A 147 10.47 3.01 -4.09
CA PHE A 147 11.38 2.34 -3.15
C PHE A 147 12.86 2.54 -3.46
N ILE A 148 13.21 2.92 -4.69
CA ILE A 148 14.60 3.23 -5.08
C ILE A 148 14.78 4.73 -5.28
N GLY A 149 13.84 5.38 -5.96
CA GLY A 149 13.95 6.80 -6.33
C GLY A 149 13.86 7.75 -5.15
N SER A 150 13.04 7.44 -4.13
CA SER A 150 12.83 8.30 -2.95
C SER A 150 14.12 8.59 -2.17
N GLY A 151 15.07 7.66 -2.15
CA GLY A 151 16.39 7.87 -1.55
C GLY A 151 17.37 8.70 -2.41
N LEU A 152 17.03 8.95 -3.68
CA LEU A 152 17.90 9.61 -4.64
C LEU A 152 17.48 11.05 -4.94
N SER A 153 16.18 11.35 -4.88
CA SER A 153 15.65 12.67 -5.22
C SER A 153 14.31 12.95 -4.53
N PRO A 154 14.13 14.15 -3.95
CA PRO A 154 12.82 14.59 -3.46
C PRO A 154 11.72 14.58 -4.54
N TRP A 155 12.11 14.75 -5.82
CA TRP A 155 11.18 14.70 -6.95
C TRP A 155 10.60 13.30 -7.19
N ALA A 156 11.28 12.25 -6.73
CA ALA A 156 10.79 10.89 -6.86
C ALA A 156 9.49 10.66 -6.08
N THR A 157 9.31 11.30 -4.92
CA THR A 157 8.05 11.23 -4.17
C THR A 157 6.88 11.78 -4.97
N TYR A 158 7.05 12.94 -5.63
CA TYR A 158 6.01 13.51 -6.50
C TYR A 158 5.75 12.65 -7.73
N ALA A 159 6.80 12.13 -8.37
CA ALA A 159 6.67 11.23 -9.50
C ALA A 159 5.94 9.94 -9.12
N SER A 160 6.29 9.36 -7.96
CA SER A 160 5.62 8.19 -7.40
C SER A 160 4.14 8.45 -7.18
N LEU A 161 3.77 9.58 -6.57
CA LEU A 161 2.37 9.96 -6.36
C LEU A 161 1.59 10.02 -7.68
N VAL A 162 2.15 10.64 -8.72
CA VAL A 162 1.50 10.71 -10.04
C VAL A 162 1.31 9.31 -10.64
N LEU A 163 2.33 8.46 -10.58
CA LEU A 163 2.26 7.09 -11.07
C LEU A 163 1.22 6.27 -10.29
N PHE A 164 1.20 6.41 -8.96
CA PHE A 164 0.26 5.76 -8.08
C PHE A 164 -1.19 6.13 -8.45
N VAL A 165 -1.49 7.43 -8.55
CA VAL A 165 -2.82 7.92 -8.91
C VAL A 165 -3.22 7.41 -10.30
N ALA A 166 -2.32 7.46 -11.28
CA ALA A 166 -2.60 6.98 -12.63
C ALA A 166 -2.92 5.48 -12.66
N VAL A 167 -2.11 4.66 -11.98
CA VAL A 167 -2.27 3.20 -11.91
C VAL A 167 -3.58 2.85 -11.20
N PHE A 168 -3.81 3.36 -10.00
CA PHE A 168 -5.01 3.02 -9.22
C PHE A 168 -6.30 3.52 -9.88
N THR A 169 -6.26 4.68 -10.55
CA THR A 169 -7.40 5.17 -11.35
C THR A 169 -7.69 4.22 -12.51
N ALA A 170 -6.66 3.79 -13.26
CA ALA A 170 -6.85 2.87 -14.38
C ALA A 170 -7.35 1.49 -13.91
N LEU A 171 -6.85 0.98 -12.78
CA LEU A 171 -7.32 -0.26 -12.16
C LEU A 171 -8.78 -0.14 -11.73
N ALA A 172 -9.15 0.94 -11.04
CA ALA A 172 -10.52 1.19 -10.61
C ALA A 172 -11.49 1.28 -11.80
N LEU A 173 -11.12 2.02 -12.85
CA LEU A 173 -11.91 2.10 -14.09
C LEU A 173 -12.02 0.74 -14.78
N GLY A 174 -10.96 -0.06 -14.76
CA GLY A 174 -10.96 -1.40 -15.32
C GLY A 174 -11.91 -2.35 -14.60
N VAL A 175 -11.90 -2.33 -13.27
CA VAL A 175 -12.86 -3.07 -12.44
C VAL A 175 -14.28 -2.57 -12.69
N ALA A 176 -14.52 -1.26 -12.64
CA ALA A 176 -15.84 -0.67 -12.81
C ALA A 176 -16.47 -0.93 -14.19
N ARG A 177 -15.65 -1.12 -15.23
CA ARG A 177 -16.09 -1.39 -16.61
C ARG A 177 -16.13 -2.88 -16.96
N SER A 178 -15.74 -3.76 -16.05
CA SER A 178 -15.74 -5.21 -16.30
C SER A 178 -17.15 -5.79 -16.29
N SER A 179 -17.44 -6.70 -17.22
CA SER A 179 -18.76 -7.37 -17.28
C SER A 179 -18.95 -8.39 -16.16
N ILE A 180 -20.21 -8.67 -15.79
CA ILE A 180 -20.57 -9.63 -14.74
C ILE A 180 -19.98 -11.02 -14.97
N GLY A 181 -19.81 -11.44 -16.23
CA GLY A 181 -19.21 -12.73 -16.58
C GLY A 181 -17.76 -12.90 -16.11
N HIS A 182 -17.02 -11.82 -15.87
CA HIS A 182 -15.68 -11.90 -15.26
C HIS A 182 -15.73 -12.19 -13.75
N TRP A 183 -16.89 -12.01 -13.13
CA TRP A 183 -17.12 -12.18 -11.69
C TRP A 183 -17.86 -13.47 -11.36
N GLN A 184 -18.51 -14.08 -12.36
CA GLN A 184 -19.15 -15.39 -12.22
C GLN A 184 -18.09 -16.50 -12.05
N SER A 185 -18.40 -17.43 -11.18
CA SER A 185 -17.72 -18.71 -11.07
C SER A 185 -18.11 -19.64 -12.22
N ALA A 186 -17.29 -20.66 -12.48
CA ALA A 186 -17.62 -21.69 -13.47
C ALA A 186 -18.93 -22.43 -13.16
N ALA A 187 -19.29 -22.53 -11.87
CA ALA A 187 -20.54 -23.13 -11.43
C ALA A 187 -21.76 -22.26 -11.78
N GLU A 188 -21.67 -20.93 -11.61
CA GLU A 188 -22.75 -20.00 -11.94
C GLU A 188 -22.97 -19.91 -13.45
N ALA A 189 -21.90 -19.88 -14.25
CA ALA A 189 -22.00 -19.86 -15.71
C ALA A 189 -22.61 -21.16 -16.29
N GLY A 190 -22.53 -22.28 -15.55
CA GLY A 190 -23.04 -23.57 -15.98
C GLY A 190 -24.53 -23.82 -15.66
N GLN A 191 -25.18 -22.94 -14.90
CA GLN A 191 -26.60 -23.07 -14.49
C GLN A 191 -27.58 -22.39 -15.46
N GLU A 192 -27.10 -21.75 -16.52
CA GLU A 192 -27.93 -21.07 -17.53
C GLU A 192 -28.31 -21.96 -18.73
N PHE A 193 -28.09 -23.29 -18.65
CA PHE A 193 -28.43 -24.28 -19.67
C PHE A 193 -29.28 -25.43 -19.08
#